data_AF-A0A6P7SVF4-F1
#
_entry.id   AF-A0A6P7SVF4-F1
#
_cell.length_a   1.000
_cell.length_b   1.000
_cell.length_c   1.000
_cell.angle_alpha   90.00
_cell.angle_beta   90.00
_cell.angle_gamma   90.00
#
_symmetry.space_group_name_H-M   'P 1'
#
loop_
_entity.id
_entity.type
_entity.pdbx_description
1 polymer ?
#
loop_
_entity_poly.entity_id
_entity_poly.type
_entity_poly.pdbx_seq_one_letter_code
_entity_poly.pdbx_strand_id
1 'polypeptide(L)'
;MEGFQKFSVFLLFIIMTTFTRVFCKPCTNAIGSLASVMPKQSDQFYFQMEMTDAIAKNTTQSLEYYDGKTNQGLIDLQGSDRTLVYYNLATHKVRTVLPNKGKCTVSDISQSIYNPRPRLNSRSISGVAALFFKSQDLEERCLGIARVRGIWCYHWKLTMKDESTSFEMDWYFSDPQWSTATQENSVPVRFMVKGSVKGNKDAFQNYYDFFQFRKNLDGLGQIFETTPGIACYEQKKTKKMPNIPNVFSAYLEYYDEEMERLVSLKENFDRDFRLSMITYVNLVTKSQDDQANIVINDFNEDVAYNINSEKGSCRLTGVSKDLTDKKKSRQLTMASSGQFFGLKNGNLTYQGIRKVRDMDCDVWVGKVSDEHLKDYITEIYFSTISELDNGIETKGQLVGFSAFMSEENKWQAEYFFDLFGFSEVEPSFENYDVSSCFKKKMQTISLAIEEQYKIIVDLHASQFKLRLTTALISIMKLSPLRIQKLQLLDAVKGYKIQFDVTEPVNFNGGKGKRTSLIDALNLLSAALKKKELKVQLGSQYVGQLTTVPIQGHLNITVYTPLTYGKGSMAALGICMTIIGFLMVFLAVKLMNRG
;
A
#
# COMPACT_ATOMS: atom_id res chain seq x y z
N MET A 1 -62.35 -66.75 26.59
CA MET A 1 -61.29 -67.43 27.37
C MET A 1 -60.00 -67.35 26.57
N GLU A 2 -59.41 -66.17 26.36
CA GLU A 2 -58.91 -65.22 27.37
C GLU A 2 -58.17 -65.96 28.48
N GLY A 3 -56.82 -65.98 28.40
CA GLY A 3 -56.02 -66.46 29.52
C GLY A 3 -54.60 -66.96 29.26
N PHE A 4 -54.13 -67.14 28.02
CA PHE A 4 -52.81 -67.78 27.81
C PHE A 4 -51.95 -67.22 26.66
N GLN A 5 -52.07 -65.93 26.35
CA GLN A 5 -51.27 -65.28 25.28
C GLN A 5 -50.59 -63.97 25.70
N LYS A 6 -50.38 -63.74 27.00
CA LYS A 6 -49.70 -62.54 27.53
C LYS A 6 -48.50 -62.80 28.46
N PHE A 7 -48.07 -64.06 28.62
CA PHE A 7 -46.89 -64.36 29.46
C PHE A 7 -45.61 -64.69 28.68
N SER A 8 -45.69 -64.96 27.38
CA SER A 8 -44.52 -65.34 26.57
C SER A 8 -43.87 -64.18 25.79
N VAL A 9 -44.50 -63.00 25.75
CA VAL A 9 -43.95 -61.80 25.08
C VAL A 9 -43.22 -60.87 26.07
N PHE A 10 -43.50 -60.99 27.37
CA PHE A 10 -42.84 -60.17 28.39
C PHE A 10 -41.44 -60.68 28.78
N LEU A 11 -41.16 -61.98 28.61
CA LEU A 11 -39.85 -62.56 28.89
C LEU A 11 -38.84 -62.38 27.73
N LEU A 12 -39.31 -62.13 26.51
CA LEU A 12 -38.42 -61.85 25.35
C LEU A 12 -37.99 -60.38 25.26
N PHE A 13 -38.69 -59.46 25.95
CA PHE A 13 -38.34 -58.04 25.97
C PHE A 13 -37.33 -57.66 27.08
N ILE A 14 -37.04 -58.58 28.02
CA ILE A 14 -36.04 -58.38 29.09
C ILE A 14 -34.66 -58.97 28.73
N ILE A 15 -34.55 -59.77 27.65
CA ILE A 15 -33.29 -60.44 27.26
C ILE A 15 -32.68 -59.87 25.95
N MET A 16 -33.33 -58.91 25.29
CA MET A 16 -32.81 -58.25 24.06
C MET A 16 -32.48 -56.76 24.22
N THR A 17 -32.31 -56.27 25.45
CA THR A 17 -31.66 -54.97 25.75
C THR A 17 -30.26 -55.12 26.36
N THR A 18 -29.73 -56.33 26.43
CA THR A 18 -28.29 -56.58 26.66
C THR A 18 -27.57 -56.91 25.36
N PHE A 19 -27.78 -56.09 24.31
CA PHE A 19 -26.62 -55.80 23.47
C PHE A 19 -25.73 -54.91 24.31
N THR A 20 -24.66 -55.52 24.82
CA THR A 20 -23.49 -54.82 25.32
C THR A 20 -23.10 -53.77 24.29
N ARG A 21 -23.60 -52.53 24.45
CA ARG A 21 -22.70 -51.39 24.36
C ARG A 21 -21.57 -51.76 25.30
N VAL A 22 -20.43 -52.13 24.71
CA VAL A 22 -19.16 -52.14 25.42
C VAL A 22 -19.02 -50.70 25.92
N PHE A 23 -19.54 -50.45 27.12
CA PHE A 23 -19.17 -49.30 27.89
C PHE A 23 -17.67 -49.44 28.02
N CYS A 24 -16.93 -48.59 27.31
CA CYS A 24 -15.54 -48.33 27.62
C CYS A 24 -15.47 -48.20 29.15
N LYS A 25 -14.74 -49.11 29.80
CA LYS A 25 -14.40 -48.93 31.22
C LYS A 25 -13.84 -47.51 31.33
N PRO A 26 -14.48 -46.60 32.09
CA PRO A 26 -13.85 -45.31 32.38
C PRO A 26 -12.50 -45.59 33.03
N CYS A 27 -11.57 -44.67 32.94
CA CYS A 27 -10.30 -44.75 33.65
C CYS A 27 -10.57 -44.73 35.17
N THR A 28 -10.96 -45.88 35.74
CA THR A 28 -11.50 -46.06 37.11
C THR A 28 -10.46 -45.89 38.20
N ASN A 29 -9.20 -45.66 37.84
CA ASN A 29 -8.13 -45.38 38.79
C ASN A 29 -7.76 -43.89 38.83
N ALA A 30 -8.49 -43.03 38.10
CA ALA A 30 -8.33 -41.58 38.17
C ALA A 30 -9.47 -40.98 39.01
N ILE A 31 -9.10 -40.18 40.00
CA ILE A 31 -10.02 -39.46 40.86
C ILE A 31 -10.81 -38.46 39.99
N GLY A 32 -12.10 -38.71 39.78
CA GLY A 32 -13.05 -37.76 39.19
C GLY A 32 -13.39 -37.94 37.71
N SER A 33 -14.55 -37.40 37.30
CA SER A 33 -15.18 -37.50 35.97
C SER A 33 -14.41 -36.84 34.81
N LEU A 34 -13.13 -36.47 35.00
CA LEU A 34 -12.27 -35.81 34.02
C LEU A 34 -11.55 -36.79 33.09
N ALA A 35 -11.45 -38.08 33.45
CA ALA A 35 -10.71 -39.08 32.68
C ALA A 35 -11.55 -39.84 31.62
N SER A 36 -12.80 -39.43 31.39
CA SER A 36 -13.68 -40.10 30.42
C SER A 36 -13.65 -39.51 29.01
N VAL A 37 -13.08 -38.31 28.81
CA VAL A 37 -12.99 -37.63 27.52
C VAL A 37 -11.60 -37.01 27.35
N MET A 38 -10.99 -37.16 26.17
CA MET A 38 -9.72 -36.52 25.85
C MET A 38 -9.84 -34.98 26.02
N PRO A 39 -8.87 -34.30 26.66
CA PRO A 39 -8.95 -32.86 26.89
C PRO A 39 -9.11 -32.08 25.58
N LYS A 40 -10.20 -31.30 25.49
CA LYS A 40 -10.35 -30.31 24.41
C LYS A 40 -9.31 -29.20 24.58
N GLN A 41 -8.63 -28.86 23.49
CA GLN A 41 -7.67 -27.76 23.50
C GLN A 41 -8.39 -26.42 23.34
N SER A 42 -7.70 -25.35 23.76
CA SER A 42 -8.14 -23.98 23.49
C SER A 42 -8.25 -23.73 21.99
N ASP A 43 -9.13 -22.83 21.58
CA ASP A 43 -9.23 -22.40 20.18
C ASP A 43 -7.98 -21.62 19.74
N GLN A 44 -7.17 -21.13 20.67
CA GLN A 44 -5.92 -20.45 20.39
C GLN A 44 -4.81 -21.07 21.22
N PHE A 45 -3.64 -21.31 20.64
CA PHE A 45 -2.49 -21.79 21.40
C PHE A 45 -1.18 -21.59 20.66
N TYR A 46 -0.09 -21.71 21.41
CA TYR A 46 1.21 -21.97 20.84
C TYR A 46 2.02 -22.93 21.71
N PHE A 47 2.98 -23.60 21.10
CA PHE A 47 3.91 -24.49 21.79
C PHE A 47 5.22 -24.62 21.01
N GLN A 48 6.29 -24.91 21.73
CA GLN A 48 7.51 -25.43 21.13
C GLN A 48 7.41 -26.96 21.04
N MET A 49 7.96 -27.55 20.00
CA MET A 49 7.88 -28.98 19.73
C MET A 49 9.21 -29.56 19.28
N GLU A 50 9.54 -30.73 19.79
CA GLU A 50 10.59 -31.61 19.26
C GLU A 50 9.92 -32.75 18.50
N MET A 51 10.17 -32.82 17.19
CA MET A 51 9.74 -33.93 16.35
C MET A 51 10.91 -34.89 16.14
N THR A 52 10.76 -36.14 16.54
CA THR A 52 11.74 -37.22 16.36
C THR A 52 11.18 -38.28 15.42
N ASP A 53 11.87 -38.50 14.28
CA ASP A 53 11.65 -39.68 13.45
C ASP A 53 12.44 -40.85 14.06
N ALA A 54 11.71 -41.83 14.59
CA ALA A 54 12.31 -42.95 15.30
C ALA A 54 13.12 -43.87 14.38
N ILE A 55 12.76 -43.92 13.09
CA ILE A 55 13.36 -44.81 12.11
C ILE A 55 14.57 -44.14 11.47
N ALA A 56 14.42 -42.90 11.04
CA ALA A 56 15.51 -42.10 10.50
C ALA A 56 16.49 -41.62 11.57
N LYS A 57 16.14 -41.75 12.85
CA LYS A 57 16.94 -41.31 14.02
C LYS A 57 17.34 -39.83 13.93
N ASN A 58 16.43 -39.00 13.47
CA ASN A 58 16.62 -37.55 13.41
C ASN A 58 15.64 -36.85 14.35
N THR A 59 16.03 -35.67 14.84
CA THR A 59 15.17 -34.81 15.65
C THR A 59 15.25 -33.40 15.12
N THR A 60 14.09 -32.75 15.00
CA THR A 60 13.96 -31.35 14.59
C THR A 60 13.15 -30.58 15.61
N GLN A 61 13.46 -29.30 15.80
CA GLN A 61 12.72 -28.41 16.68
C GLN A 61 11.89 -27.42 15.86
N SER A 62 10.67 -27.16 16.33
CA SER A 62 9.75 -26.20 15.73
C SER A 62 8.99 -25.42 16.80
N LEU A 63 8.50 -24.25 16.43
CA LEU A 63 7.55 -23.47 17.22
C LEU A 63 6.27 -23.37 16.39
N GLU A 64 5.13 -23.72 16.97
CA GLU A 64 3.85 -23.66 16.28
C GLU A 64 2.89 -22.72 17.01
N TYR A 65 2.24 -21.85 16.24
CA TYR A 65 1.16 -20.97 16.66
C TYR A 65 -0.10 -21.33 15.88
N TYR A 66 -1.24 -21.33 16.56
CA TYR A 66 -2.53 -21.61 15.94
C TYR A 66 -3.63 -20.73 16.52
N ASP A 67 -4.39 -20.13 15.61
CA ASP A 67 -5.59 -19.37 15.89
C ASP A 67 -6.80 -20.00 15.19
N GLY A 68 -7.58 -20.74 15.94
CA GLY A 68 -8.80 -21.41 15.51
C GLY A 68 -9.96 -20.45 15.21
N LYS A 69 -9.93 -19.21 15.72
CA LYS A 69 -10.96 -18.20 15.39
C LYS A 69 -10.86 -17.79 13.92
N THR A 70 -9.63 -17.63 13.43
CA THR A 70 -9.34 -17.26 12.03
C THR A 70 -8.92 -18.44 11.17
N ASN A 71 -8.79 -19.64 11.76
CA ASN A 71 -8.28 -20.86 11.13
C ASN A 71 -6.88 -20.70 10.52
N GLN A 72 -6.02 -19.93 11.19
CA GLN A 72 -4.65 -19.63 10.74
C GLN A 72 -3.64 -20.26 11.67
N GLY A 73 -2.46 -20.57 11.12
CA GLY A 73 -1.34 -21.02 11.92
C GLY A 73 0.01 -20.71 11.28
N LEU A 74 1.04 -20.75 12.10
CA LEU A 74 2.44 -20.56 11.72
C LEU A 74 3.28 -21.66 12.36
N ILE A 75 4.13 -22.30 11.56
CA ILE A 75 5.19 -23.18 12.04
C ILE A 75 6.54 -22.54 11.72
N ASP A 76 7.32 -22.23 12.75
CA ASP A 76 8.68 -21.74 12.64
C ASP A 76 9.67 -22.88 12.90
N LEU A 77 10.30 -23.34 11.84
CA LEU A 77 11.26 -24.44 11.85
C LEU A 77 12.65 -23.88 12.08
N GLN A 78 13.19 -24.19 13.25
CA GLN A 78 14.50 -23.73 13.67
C GLN A 78 15.58 -24.64 13.04
N GLY A 79 16.62 -24.03 12.46
CA GLY A 79 17.71 -24.72 11.79
C GLY A 79 18.63 -23.76 11.04
N SER A 80 19.63 -24.29 10.33
CA SER A 80 20.54 -23.48 9.52
C SER A 80 19.81 -22.69 8.42
N ASP A 81 18.75 -23.28 7.88
CA ASP A 81 17.79 -22.64 6.97
C ASP A 81 16.45 -22.48 7.71
N ARG A 82 16.31 -21.42 8.53
CA ARG A 82 15.02 -21.09 9.18
C ARG A 82 13.91 -21.07 8.13
N THR A 83 12.83 -21.79 8.40
CA THR A 83 11.70 -21.93 7.48
C THR A 83 10.41 -21.61 8.21
N LEU A 84 9.64 -20.66 7.67
CA LEU A 84 8.33 -20.27 8.20
C LEU A 84 7.25 -20.88 7.32
N VAL A 85 6.31 -21.60 7.91
CA VAL A 85 5.19 -22.24 7.22
C VAL A 85 3.90 -21.63 7.74
N TYR A 86 3.35 -20.69 6.99
CA TYR A 86 2.03 -20.11 7.27
C TYR A 86 0.99 -21.02 6.64
N TYR A 87 -0.04 -21.39 7.38
CA TYR A 87 -1.16 -22.16 6.85
C TYR A 87 -2.49 -21.53 7.23
N ASN A 88 -3.47 -21.66 6.36
CA ASN A 88 -4.84 -21.22 6.62
C ASN A 88 -5.80 -22.32 6.18
N LEU A 89 -6.47 -22.94 7.17
CA LEU A 89 -7.35 -24.08 6.97
C LEU A 89 -8.65 -23.68 6.25
N ALA A 90 -9.13 -22.45 6.45
CA ALA A 90 -10.33 -21.93 5.78
C ALA A 90 -10.13 -21.73 4.27
N THR A 91 -8.94 -21.28 3.87
CA THR A 91 -8.59 -21.03 2.45
C THR A 91 -7.92 -22.23 1.78
N HIS A 92 -7.58 -23.27 2.55
CA HIS A 92 -6.79 -24.42 2.08
C HIS A 92 -5.45 -24.03 1.46
N LYS A 93 -4.72 -23.06 2.04
CA LYS A 93 -3.42 -22.59 1.53
C LYS A 93 -2.28 -22.76 2.54
N VAL A 94 -1.10 -23.05 2.01
CA VAL A 94 0.17 -23.04 2.74
C VAL A 94 1.15 -22.10 2.03
N ARG A 95 1.83 -21.24 2.78
CA ARG A 95 2.94 -20.41 2.31
C ARG A 95 4.20 -20.83 3.06
N THR A 96 5.18 -21.34 2.33
CA THR A 96 6.49 -21.69 2.88
C THR A 96 7.48 -20.59 2.53
N VAL A 97 7.96 -19.89 3.54
CA VAL A 97 8.89 -18.76 3.45
C VAL A 97 10.26 -19.18 3.98
N LEU A 98 11.29 -18.86 3.21
CA LEU A 98 12.70 -19.02 3.57
C LEU A 98 13.30 -17.62 3.71
N PRO A 99 13.26 -16.99 4.90
CA PRO A 99 13.61 -15.58 5.07
C PRO A 99 15.01 -15.24 4.57
N ASN A 100 16.00 -16.06 4.97
CA ASN A 100 17.42 -15.89 4.60
C ASN A 100 17.71 -16.03 3.10
N LYS A 101 16.74 -16.54 2.33
CA LYS A 101 16.87 -16.73 0.87
C LYS A 101 15.92 -15.80 0.10
N GLY A 102 15.07 -15.03 0.77
CA GLY A 102 14.03 -14.24 0.13
C GLY A 102 13.05 -15.06 -0.72
N LYS A 103 12.88 -16.34 -0.41
CA LYS A 103 12.06 -17.25 -1.23
C LYS A 103 10.75 -17.55 -0.54
N CYS A 104 9.66 -17.50 -1.30
CA CYS A 104 8.37 -17.99 -0.87
C CYS A 104 7.76 -18.92 -1.93
N THR A 105 7.08 -19.95 -1.46
CA THR A 105 6.28 -20.85 -2.29
C THR A 105 4.88 -20.96 -1.72
N VAL A 106 3.88 -20.95 -2.58
CA VAL A 106 2.48 -21.16 -2.19
C VAL A 106 1.99 -22.47 -2.78
N SER A 107 1.39 -23.30 -1.93
CA SER A 107 0.77 -24.56 -2.33
C SER A 107 -0.60 -24.69 -1.70
N ASP A 108 -1.46 -25.52 -2.31
CA ASP A 108 -2.68 -25.95 -1.65
C ASP A 108 -2.34 -26.81 -0.43
N ILE A 109 -3.17 -26.70 0.60
CA ILE A 109 -3.21 -27.69 1.67
C ILE A 109 -3.64 -28.99 1.02
N SER A 110 -2.68 -29.90 0.80
CA SER A 110 -3.00 -31.25 0.34
C SER A 110 -3.90 -31.93 1.36
N GLN A 111 -4.77 -32.85 0.91
CA GLN A 111 -5.54 -33.72 1.82
C GLN A 111 -4.64 -34.50 2.81
N SER A 112 -3.31 -34.52 2.60
CA SER A 112 -2.32 -35.04 3.54
C SER A 112 -2.01 -34.15 4.73
N ILE A 113 -2.61 -32.96 4.88
CA ILE A 113 -2.61 -32.20 6.15
C ILE A 113 -3.70 -32.75 7.09
N TYR A 114 -4.78 -33.30 6.52
CA TYR A 114 -5.83 -34.00 7.25
C TYR A 114 -5.57 -35.50 7.43
N ASN A 115 -4.47 -36.02 6.86
CA ASN A 115 -4.03 -37.40 7.03
C ASN A 115 -2.62 -37.36 7.63
N PRO A 116 -2.35 -38.03 8.75
CA PRO A 116 -1.02 -38.12 9.35
C PRO A 116 -0.08 -38.97 8.47
N ARG A 117 0.22 -38.50 7.26
CA ARG A 117 1.22 -39.04 6.36
C ARG A 117 2.47 -38.16 6.48
N PRO A 118 3.49 -38.58 7.25
CA PRO A 118 4.83 -38.08 7.02
C PRO A 118 5.29 -38.68 5.68
N ARG A 119 5.33 -37.87 4.61
CA ARG A 119 5.93 -38.34 3.35
C ARG A 119 7.44 -38.32 3.49
N LEU A 120 8.05 -39.50 3.62
CA LEU A 120 9.46 -39.70 3.31
C LEU A 120 9.70 -39.38 1.83
N ASN A 121 10.60 -38.43 1.57
CA ASN A 121 11.17 -37.98 0.29
C ASN A 121 10.70 -36.64 -0.31
N SER A 122 9.76 -35.91 0.31
CA SER A 122 9.67 -34.45 0.15
C SER A 122 8.84 -33.78 1.25
N ARG A 123 9.54 -33.15 2.21
CA ARG A 123 9.10 -32.09 3.14
C ARG A 123 7.58 -31.93 3.33
N SER A 124 6.95 -32.75 4.16
CA SER A 124 5.59 -32.49 4.65
C SER A 124 5.60 -32.26 6.16
N ILE A 125 5.49 -31.01 6.57
CA ILE A 125 5.27 -30.65 7.97
C ILE A 125 3.79 -30.31 8.06
N SER A 126 3.04 -31.24 8.65
CA SER A 126 1.70 -30.94 9.15
C SER A 126 1.88 -30.19 10.47
N GLY A 127 1.14 -29.10 10.66
CA GLY A 127 0.97 -28.51 11.98
C GLY A 127 0.25 -29.52 12.87
N VAL A 128 0.79 -29.80 14.04
CA VAL A 128 0.19 -30.77 14.97
C VAL A 128 -1.11 -30.21 15.56
N ALA A 129 -1.32 -28.89 15.42
CA ALA A 129 -2.59 -28.22 15.67
C ALA A 129 -3.79 -28.90 14.99
N ALA A 130 -3.67 -29.26 13.71
CA ALA A 130 -4.77 -29.84 12.94
C ALA A 130 -5.24 -31.20 13.48
N LEU A 131 -4.39 -31.90 14.24
CA LEU A 131 -4.69 -33.20 14.82
C LEU A 131 -5.49 -33.11 16.14
N PHE A 132 -5.46 -31.96 16.83
CA PHE A 132 -6.31 -31.75 18.01
C PHE A 132 -7.80 -31.66 17.66
N PHE A 133 -8.15 -31.27 16.43
CA PHE A 133 -9.54 -31.04 16.03
C PHE A 133 -10.23 -32.24 15.38
N LYS A 134 -9.46 -33.24 14.93
CA LYS A 134 -9.99 -34.41 14.18
C LYS A 134 -10.21 -35.65 15.05
N SER A 135 -10.07 -35.54 16.37
CA SER A 135 -10.22 -36.69 17.28
C SER A 135 -11.67 -37.20 17.37
N GLN A 136 -12.66 -36.33 17.11
CA GLN A 136 -14.09 -36.62 17.30
C GLN A 136 -14.64 -37.76 16.42
N ASP A 137 -13.99 -38.05 15.29
CA ASP A 137 -14.41 -39.11 14.35
C ASP A 137 -13.65 -40.44 14.56
N LEU A 138 -12.75 -40.50 15.55
CA LEU A 138 -11.90 -41.66 15.79
C LEU A 138 -12.29 -42.39 17.07
N GLU A 139 -12.06 -43.70 17.09
CA GLU A 139 -12.24 -44.50 18.31
C GLU A 139 -11.17 -44.12 19.34
N GLU A 140 -11.57 -43.29 20.31
CA GLU A 140 -10.74 -42.84 21.42
C GLU A 140 -10.79 -43.83 22.60
N ARG A 141 -9.61 -44.22 23.12
CA ARG A 141 -9.51 -45.06 24.32
C ARG A 141 -8.49 -44.51 25.31
N CYS A 142 -8.95 -44.21 26.53
CA CYS A 142 -8.07 -43.96 27.68
C CYS A 142 -7.37 -45.28 28.08
N LEU A 143 -6.04 -45.27 28.10
CA LEU A 143 -5.21 -46.40 28.51
C LEU A 143 -4.72 -46.29 29.96
N GLY A 144 -5.01 -45.17 30.63
CA GLY A 144 -4.67 -44.93 32.03
C GLY A 144 -3.62 -43.83 32.20
N ILE A 145 -2.82 -43.95 33.25
CA ILE A 145 -1.76 -42.99 33.58
C ILE A 145 -0.42 -43.58 33.14
N ALA A 146 0.39 -42.76 32.46
CA ALA A 146 1.75 -43.09 32.04
C ALA A 146 2.70 -41.96 32.44
N ARG A 147 4.00 -42.27 32.49
CA ARG A 147 5.04 -41.27 32.76
C ARG A 147 5.80 -40.95 31.48
N VAL A 148 5.82 -39.69 31.09
CA VAL A 148 6.53 -39.20 29.90
C VAL A 148 7.48 -38.09 30.34
N ARG A 149 8.79 -38.27 30.09
CA ARG A 149 9.83 -37.29 30.47
C ARG A 149 9.77 -36.85 31.94
N GLY A 150 9.40 -37.78 32.82
CA GLY A 150 9.26 -37.50 34.24
C GLY A 150 7.89 -36.94 34.67
N ILE A 151 7.03 -36.53 33.72
CA ILE A 151 5.70 -35.94 33.93
C ILE A 151 4.64 -37.03 33.97
N TRP A 152 3.76 -36.99 34.96
CA TRP A 152 2.56 -37.85 35.00
C TRP A 152 1.55 -37.39 33.97
N CYS A 153 1.10 -38.31 33.12
CA CYS A 153 0.21 -38.01 32.00
C CYS A 153 -0.94 -39.01 31.90
N TYR A 154 -2.10 -38.53 31.50
CA TYR A 154 -3.18 -39.36 30.97
C TYR A 154 -2.84 -39.79 29.55
N HIS A 155 -2.88 -41.09 29.30
CA HIS A 155 -2.55 -41.71 28.02
C HIS A 155 -3.82 -42.09 27.27
N TRP A 156 -3.97 -41.53 26.09
CA TRP A 156 -5.07 -41.79 25.16
C TRP A 156 -4.53 -42.43 23.90
N LYS A 157 -5.24 -43.44 23.38
CA LYS A 157 -4.93 -44.07 22.11
C LYS A 157 -6.09 -43.91 21.15
N LEU A 158 -5.78 -43.50 19.93
CA LEU A 158 -6.69 -43.43 18.79
C LEU A 158 -6.17 -44.35 17.71
N THR A 159 -7.08 -45.09 17.08
CA THR A 159 -6.74 -46.00 15.99
C THR A 159 -7.53 -45.60 14.76
N MET A 160 -6.87 -45.50 13.62
CA MET A 160 -7.54 -45.39 12.34
C MET A 160 -7.11 -46.54 11.44
N LYS A 161 -8.09 -47.21 10.87
CA LYS A 161 -7.87 -48.30 9.93
C LYS A 161 -8.75 -48.06 8.71
N ASP A 162 -8.11 -47.87 7.57
CA ASP A 162 -8.73 -47.81 6.25
C ASP A 162 -8.15 -48.94 5.37
N GLU A 163 -8.78 -49.25 4.24
CA GLU A 163 -8.35 -50.30 3.30
C GLU A 163 -6.91 -50.12 2.79
N SER A 164 -6.42 -48.88 2.81
CA SER A 164 -5.12 -48.48 2.27
C SER A 164 -4.07 -48.13 3.35
N THR A 165 -4.49 -47.83 4.58
CA THR A 165 -3.61 -47.31 5.64
C THR A 165 -4.07 -47.72 7.03
N SER A 166 -3.12 -48.07 7.90
CA SER A 166 -3.37 -48.28 9.33
C SER A 166 -2.42 -47.40 10.13
N PHE A 167 -2.95 -46.59 11.03
CA PHE A 167 -2.13 -45.86 12.00
C PHE A 167 -2.70 -45.89 13.40
N GLU A 168 -1.78 -45.90 14.37
CA GLU A 168 -2.04 -45.75 15.78
C GLU A 168 -1.47 -44.41 16.24
N MET A 169 -2.23 -43.72 17.07
CA MET A 169 -1.90 -42.42 17.62
C MET A 169 -2.03 -42.47 19.13
N ASP A 170 -0.96 -42.11 19.84
CA ASP A 170 -0.94 -42.05 21.30
C ASP A 170 -0.74 -40.61 21.75
N TRP A 171 -1.71 -40.06 22.49
CA TRP A 171 -1.65 -38.75 23.12
C TRP A 171 -1.39 -38.85 24.61
N TYR A 172 -0.55 -37.95 25.11
CA TYR A 172 -0.21 -37.83 26.52
C TYR A 172 -0.47 -36.40 26.97
N PHE A 173 -1.42 -36.23 27.89
CA PHE A 173 -1.73 -34.94 28.52
C PHE A 173 -1.31 -34.95 29.97
N SER A 174 -0.71 -33.86 30.47
CA SER A 174 -0.28 -33.80 31.86
C SER A 174 -1.46 -34.01 32.81
N ASP A 175 -1.19 -34.65 33.95
CA ASP A 175 -2.13 -34.71 35.07
C ASP A 175 -2.50 -33.27 35.49
N PRO A 176 -3.79 -32.93 35.69
CA PRO A 176 -4.19 -31.62 36.19
C PRO A 176 -3.54 -31.24 37.54
N GLN A 177 -3.10 -32.22 38.34
CA GLN A 177 -2.37 -31.99 39.59
C GLN A 177 -0.87 -31.76 39.39
N TRP A 178 -0.35 -32.01 38.18
CA TRP A 178 1.05 -31.76 37.86
C TRP A 178 1.27 -30.27 37.62
N SER A 179 2.19 -29.66 38.38
CA SER A 179 2.58 -28.27 38.17
C SER A 179 3.35 -28.12 36.85
N THR A 180 2.71 -27.50 35.86
CA THR A 180 3.35 -27.17 34.56
C THR A 180 4.03 -25.81 34.65
N ALA A 181 5.06 -25.59 33.84
CA ALA A 181 5.77 -24.31 33.81
C ALA A 181 4.86 -23.12 33.43
N THR A 182 3.75 -23.38 32.76
CA THR A 182 2.76 -22.39 32.33
C THR A 182 1.56 -22.29 33.27
N GLN A 183 1.53 -23.09 34.36
CA GLN A 183 0.42 -23.19 35.31
C GLN A 183 -0.91 -23.60 34.66
N GLU A 184 -0.84 -24.14 33.45
CA GLU A 184 -1.99 -24.60 32.70
C GLU A 184 -2.43 -25.97 33.22
N ASN A 185 -3.73 -26.11 33.45
CA ASN A 185 -4.34 -27.39 33.79
C ASN A 185 -4.38 -28.28 32.55
N SER A 186 -3.72 -29.44 32.64
CA SER A 186 -3.63 -30.49 31.61
C SER A 186 -3.20 -29.98 30.23
N VAL A 187 -1.90 -30.06 29.95
CA VAL A 187 -1.30 -29.64 28.67
C VAL A 187 -0.85 -30.85 27.85
N PRO A 188 -0.82 -30.77 26.51
CA PRO A 188 -0.18 -31.80 25.70
C PRO A 188 1.30 -31.92 26.08
N VAL A 189 1.76 -33.15 26.30
CA VAL A 189 3.16 -33.47 26.66
C VAL A 189 3.84 -34.24 25.54
N ARG A 190 3.15 -35.25 24.99
CA ARG A 190 3.65 -36.03 23.85
C ARG A 190 2.52 -36.48 22.95
N PHE A 191 2.80 -36.48 21.66
CA PHE A 191 2.03 -37.18 20.65
C PHE A 191 2.94 -38.18 19.95
N MET A 192 2.48 -39.41 19.79
CA MET A 192 3.17 -40.44 19.03
C MET A 192 2.26 -40.90 17.91
N VAL A 193 2.82 -41.06 16.72
CA VAL A 193 2.11 -41.69 15.61
C VAL A 193 2.98 -42.77 15.00
N LYS A 194 2.39 -43.92 14.74
CA LYS A 194 3.03 -45.01 14.02
C LYS A 194 2.05 -45.68 13.08
N GLY A 195 2.54 -46.19 11.97
CA GLY A 195 1.66 -46.82 11.01
C GLY A 195 2.38 -47.43 9.82
N SER A 196 1.58 -47.98 8.92
CA SER A 196 2.01 -48.53 7.65
C SER A 196 1.00 -48.22 6.55
N VAL A 197 1.50 -48.12 5.32
CA VAL A 197 0.70 -47.83 4.12
C VAL A 197 0.80 -49.00 3.17
N LYS A 198 -0.34 -49.48 2.67
CA LYS A 198 -0.39 -50.60 1.72
C LYS A 198 0.41 -50.23 0.45
N GLY A 199 1.40 -51.04 0.10
CA GLY A 199 2.30 -50.81 -1.04
C GLY A 199 3.59 -50.05 -0.71
N ASN A 200 3.72 -49.49 0.50
CA ASN A 200 4.99 -49.02 1.03
C ASN A 200 5.50 -50.04 2.07
N LYS A 201 6.75 -50.52 1.92
CA LYS A 201 7.33 -51.49 2.85
C LYS A 201 7.80 -50.83 4.15
N ASP A 202 7.97 -49.51 4.15
CA ASP A 202 8.49 -48.79 5.30
C ASP A 202 7.34 -48.41 6.23
N ALA A 203 7.34 -49.02 7.42
CA ALA A 203 6.58 -48.48 8.54
C ALA A 203 7.15 -47.09 8.90
N PHE A 204 6.33 -46.24 9.52
CA PHE A 204 6.79 -44.97 10.07
C PHE A 204 6.46 -44.91 11.56
N GLN A 205 7.29 -44.20 12.32
CA GLN A 205 7.07 -43.93 13.73
C GLN A 205 7.70 -42.61 14.12
N ASN A 206 6.87 -41.66 14.57
CA ASN A 206 7.30 -40.33 14.97
C ASN A 206 6.83 -40.02 16.39
N TYR A 207 7.67 -39.27 17.11
CA TYR A 207 7.36 -38.68 18.40
C TYR A 207 7.35 -37.17 18.27
N TYR A 208 6.40 -36.53 18.94
CA TYR A 208 6.23 -35.09 19.02
C TYR A 208 6.16 -34.73 20.50
N ASP A 209 7.22 -34.17 21.05
CA ASP A 209 7.26 -33.70 22.42
C ASP A 209 6.93 -32.21 22.47
N PHE A 210 5.97 -31.84 23.31
CA PHE A 210 5.51 -30.46 23.43
C PHE A 210 6.08 -29.79 24.66
N PHE A 211 6.39 -28.50 24.52
CA PHE A 211 6.96 -27.66 25.56
C PHE A 211 6.29 -26.29 25.57
N GLN A 212 6.30 -25.66 26.73
CA GLN A 212 5.87 -24.28 26.91
C GLN A 212 4.47 -23.98 26.34
N PHE A 213 3.57 -24.96 26.39
CA PHE A 213 2.22 -24.83 25.86
C PHE A 213 1.44 -23.70 26.56
N ARG A 214 0.85 -22.80 25.78
CA ARG A 214 -0.03 -21.72 26.26
C ARG A 214 -1.32 -21.65 25.46
N LYS A 215 -2.43 -21.35 26.13
CA LYS A 215 -3.79 -21.30 25.56
C LYS A 215 -4.20 -19.95 24.96
N ASN A 216 -3.30 -18.98 24.90
CA ASN A 216 -3.62 -17.63 24.45
C ASN A 216 -2.50 -17.04 23.60
N LEU A 217 -2.91 -16.28 22.59
CA LEU A 217 -2.05 -15.55 21.65
C LEU A 217 -2.10 -14.02 21.89
N ASP A 218 -2.59 -13.57 23.04
CA ASP A 218 -2.63 -12.14 23.38
C ASP A 218 -1.28 -11.44 23.14
N GLY A 219 -1.33 -10.33 22.41
CA GLY A 219 -0.14 -9.57 22.01
C GLY A 219 0.63 -10.11 20.80
N LEU A 220 0.18 -11.22 20.20
CA LEU A 220 0.85 -11.86 19.07
C LEU A 220 0.08 -11.72 17.73
N GLY A 221 -0.81 -10.74 17.58
CA GLY A 221 -1.66 -10.61 16.37
C GLY A 221 -0.89 -10.52 15.05
N GLN A 222 0.35 -10.05 15.07
CA GLN A 222 1.20 -9.92 13.88
C GLN A 222 1.94 -11.22 13.49
N ILE A 223 1.87 -12.29 14.30
CA ILE A 223 2.63 -13.53 14.02
C ILE A 223 2.17 -14.24 12.75
N PHE A 224 0.92 -14.01 12.32
CA PHE A 224 0.38 -14.62 11.10
C PHE A 224 0.59 -13.76 9.86
N GLU A 225 1.15 -12.55 10.03
CA GLU A 225 1.53 -11.70 8.90
C GLU A 225 2.72 -12.32 8.17
N THR A 226 2.64 -12.35 6.84
CA THR A 226 3.78 -12.81 6.03
C THR A 226 4.97 -11.87 6.25
N THR A 227 6.18 -12.45 6.23
CA THR A 227 7.42 -11.70 6.45
C THR A 227 7.54 -10.53 5.45
N PRO A 228 7.79 -9.29 5.93
CA PRO A 228 8.00 -8.14 5.06
C PRO A 228 9.12 -8.36 4.04
N GLY A 229 8.97 -7.81 2.84
CA GLY A 229 9.96 -7.87 1.77
C GLY A 229 10.03 -9.21 1.04
N ILE A 230 9.14 -10.16 1.33
CA ILE A 230 9.09 -11.46 0.63
C ILE A 230 7.77 -11.63 -0.12
N ALA A 231 7.86 -11.69 -1.44
CA ALA A 231 6.70 -11.92 -2.30
C ALA A 231 6.34 -13.41 -2.39
N CYS A 232 5.14 -13.77 -1.95
CA CYS A 232 4.54 -15.09 -2.19
C CYS A 232 3.59 -15.03 -3.39
N TYR A 233 4.08 -15.38 -4.59
CA TYR A 233 3.26 -15.34 -5.79
C TYR A 233 2.26 -16.50 -5.83
N GLU A 234 0.97 -16.16 -5.93
CA GLU A 234 -0.11 -17.12 -6.14
C GLU A 234 -0.48 -17.17 -7.63
N GLN A 235 -0.72 -18.37 -8.16
CA GLN A 235 -1.14 -18.52 -9.57
C GLN A 235 -2.54 -17.94 -9.83
N LYS A 236 -3.38 -17.82 -8.80
CA LYS A 236 -4.71 -17.22 -8.87
C LYS A 236 -4.70 -15.89 -8.11
N LYS A 237 -4.98 -14.79 -8.79
CA LYS A 237 -5.15 -13.48 -8.13
C LYS A 237 -6.43 -13.52 -7.29
N THR A 238 -6.31 -13.42 -5.97
CA THR A 238 -7.45 -13.54 -5.05
C THR A 238 -8.14 -12.21 -4.78
N LYS A 239 -7.42 -11.07 -4.85
CA LYS A 239 -7.99 -9.73 -4.63
C LYS A 239 -7.38 -8.71 -5.60
N LYS A 240 -8.24 -7.94 -6.29
CA LYS A 240 -7.80 -6.85 -7.17
C LYS A 240 -7.32 -5.68 -6.32
N MET A 241 -6.16 -5.14 -6.66
CA MET A 241 -5.64 -3.93 -6.02
C MET A 241 -6.57 -2.74 -6.31
N PRO A 242 -6.85 -1.88 -5.31
CA PRO A 242 -7.54 -0.62 -5.54
C PRO A 242 -6.85 0.21 -6.62
N ASN A 243 -7.62 1.01 -7.36
CA ASN A 243 -7.07 1.91 -8.36
C ASN A 243 -6.59 3.18 -7.66
N ILE A 244 -5.34 3.60 -7.90
CA ILE A 244 -4.85 4.88 -7.40
C ILE A 244 -5.24 5.97 -8.41
N PRO A 245 -6.03 6.97 -8.03
CA PRO A 245 -6.48 8.01 -8.95
C PRO A 245 -5.28 8.79 -9.54
N ASN A 246 -5.46 9.34 -10.74
CA ASN A 246 -4.45 10.18 -11.39
C ASN A 246 -4.36 11.59 -10.77
N VAL A 247 -5.25 11.89 -9.83
CA VAL A 247 -5.33 13.14 -9.09
C VAL A 247 -5.50 12.79 -7.62
N PHE A 248 -4.59 13.27 -6.77
CA PHE A 248 -4.66 13.06 -5.33
C PHE A 248 -3.85 14.10 -4.56
N SER A 249 -4.14 14.22 -3.27
CA SER A 249 -3.24 14.85 -2.31
C SER A 249 -3.04 13.93 -1.10
N ALA A 250 -1.84 13.91 -0.55
CA ALA A 250 -1.53 13.15 0.66
C ALA A 250 -0.42 13.82 1.45
N TYR A 251 -0.39 13.60 2.76
CA TYR A 251 0.81 13.82 3.55
C TYR A 251 1.64 12.56 3.53
N LEU A 252 2.96 12.73 3.39
CA LEU A 252 3.94 11.66 3.39
C LEU A 252 4.92 11.87 4.53
N GLU A 253 5.21 10.80 5.23
CA GLU A 253 6.24 10.73 6.26
C GLU A 253 7.20 9.59 5.97
N TYR A 254 8.50 9.88 6.04
CA TYR A 254 9.54 8.85 5.97
C TYR A 254 10.74 9.24 6.82
N TYR A 255 11.48 8.25 7.30
CA TYR A 255 12.75 8.48 7.98
C TYR A 255 13.86 8.53 6.94
N ASP A 256 14.55 9.65 6.88
CA ASP A 256 15.72 9.84 6.03
C ASP A 256 16.96 9.44 6.81
N GLU A 257 17.59 8.33 6.42
CA GLU A 257 18.76 7.78 7.11
C GLU A 257 19.99 8.68 6.98
N GLU A 258 20.21 9.29 5.81
CA GLU A 258 21.36 10.18 5.57
C GLU A 258 21.30 11.43 6.45
N MET A 259 20.09 11.94 6.67
CA MET A 259 19.85 13.08 7.54
C MET A 259 19.47 12.71 8.99
N GLU A 260 19.39 11.42 9.30
CA GLU A 260 18.97 10.84 10.57
C GLU A 260 17.67 11.44 11.15
N ARG A 261 16.66 11.70 10.31
CA ARG A 261 15.45 12.43 10.76
C ARG A 261 14.19 12.08 10.00
N LEU A 262 13.05 12.30 10.68
CA LEU A 262 11.74 12.21 10.06
C LEU A 262 11.50 13.40 9.14
N VAL A 263 11.21 13.12 7.88
CA VAL A 263 10.78 14.09 6.87
C VAL A 263 9.28 13.97 6.70
N SER A 264 8.58 15.10 6.82
CA SER A 264 7.14 15.21 6.58
C SER A 264 6.89 16.20 5.46
N LEU A 265 6.12 15.80 4.45
CA LEU A 265 5.74 16.64 3.31
C LEU A 265 4.29 16.42 2.90
N LYS A 266 3.72 17.36 2.17
CA LYS A 266 2.43 17.21 1.49
C LYS A 266 2.65 17.17 -0.01
N GLU A 267 2.19 16.10 -0.65
CA GLU A 267 2.14 15.97 -2.10
C GLU A 267 0.75 16.34 -2.61
N ASN A 268 0.71 17.12 -3.68
CA ASN A 268 -0.50 17.35 -4.48
C ASN A 268 -0.16 16.97 -5.91
N PHE A 269 -0.68 15.83 -6.35
CA PHE A 269 -0.40 15.24 -7.64
C PHE A 269 -1.62 15.39 -8.55
N ASP A 270 -1.44 16.06 -9.67
CA ASP A 270 -2.50 16.32 -10.64
C ASP A 270 -2.01 16.00 -12.05
N ARG A 271 -2.26 14.78 -12.48
CA ARG A 271 -1.83 14.35 -13.81
C ARG A 271 -2.63 14.98 -14.93
N ASP A 272 -3.89 15.32 -14.68
CA ASP A 272 -4.79 15.84 -15.70
C ASP A 272 -4.35 17.25 -16.11
N PHE A 273 -3.88 18.06 -15.16
CA PHE A 273 -3.20 19.33 -15.43
C PHE A 273 -1.69 19.22 -15.59
N ARG A 274 -1.12 18.02 -15.39
CA ARG A 274 0.31 17.72 -15.49
C ARG A 274 1.14 18.58 -14.52
N LEU A 275 0.68 18.67 -13.28
CA LEU A 275 1.28 19.40 -12.17
C LEU A 275 1.54 18.48 -10.98
N SER A 276 2.64 18.72 -10.26
CA SER A 276 2.86 18.14 -8.93
C SER A 276 3.37 19.24 -8.01
N MET A 277 2.95 19.23 -6.75
CA MET A 277 3.43 20.15 -5.73
C MET A 277 3.81 19.41 -4.46
N ILE A 278 5.05 19.61 -4.03
CA ILE A 278 5.58 19.19 -2.74
C ILE A 278 5.60 20.41 -1.83
N THR A 279 5.01 20.30 -0.64
CA THR A 279 5.16 21.26 0.45
C THR A 279 5.85 20.57 1.62
N TYR A 280 7.05 21.02 1.98
CA TYR A 280 7.78 20.49 3.12
C TYR A 280 7.21 21.06 4.42
N VAL A 281 6.76 20.18 5.32
CA VAL A 281 6.19 20.57 6.62
C VAL A 281 7.31 20.87 7.62
N ASN A 282 8.37 20.06 7.61
CA ASN A 282 9.56 20.25 8.42
C ASN A 282 10.75 20.56 7.51
N LEU A 283 11.25 21.80 7.57
CA LEU A 283 12.36 22.25 6.73
C LEU A 283 13.62 21.39 6.89
N VAL A 284 14.30 21.18 5.78
CA VAL A 284 15.45 20.30 5.67
C VAL A 284 16.73 21.01 6.14
N THR A 285 16.90 21.11 7.46
CA THR A 285 18.07 21.64 8.21
C THR A 285 18.18 23.16 8.40
N LYS A 286 18.86 23.55 9.49
CA LYS A 286 19.16 24.92 9.93
C LYS A 286 20.23 25.65 9.08
N SER A 287 20.79 25.04 8.02
CA SER A 287 22.07 25.50 7.46
C SER A 287 22.04 26.17 6.08
N GLN A 288 20.90 26.34 5.42
CA GLN A 288 20.83 27.14 4.19
C GLN A 288 19.61 28.05 4.14
N ASP A 289 19.89 29.33 4.26
CA ASP A 289 18.96 30.45 4.30
C ASP A 289 18.10 30.59 3.01
N ASP A 290 18.26 29.73 1.99
CA ASP A 290 17.58 29.81 0.68
C ASP A 290 16.92 28.48 0.24
N GLN A 291 16.67 27.55 1.16
CA GLN A 291 15.95 26.33 0.80
C GLN A 291 14.48 26.61 0.47
N ALA A 292 13.98 25.95 -0.56
CA ALA A 292 12.58 26.00 -0.93
C ALA A 292 11.76 25.08 -0.01
N ASN A 293 10.69 25.62 0.57
CA ASN A 293 9.70 24.83 1.30
C ASN A 293 8.52 24.40 0.42
N ILE A 294 8.41 24.96 -0.79
CA ILE A 294 7.41 24.57 -1.78
C ILE A 294 8.13 24.31 -3.12
N VAL A 295 7.88 23.14 -3.72
CA VAL A 295 8.36 22.79 -5.06
C VAL A 295 7.17 22.46 -5.93
N ILE A 296 6.93 23.26 -6.97
CA ILE A 296 5.86 23.03 -7.95
C ILE A 296 6.50 22.58 -9.27
N ASN A 297 6.18 21.37 -9.71
CA ASN A 297 6.63 20.79 -10.98
C ASN A 297 5.57 21.03 -12.07
N ASP A 298 5.92 21.77 -13.11
CA ASP A 298 5.08 22.03 -14.29
C ASP A 298 5.61 21.28 -15.50
N PHE A 299 4.96 20.16 -15.82
CA PHE A 299 5.34 19.32 -16.96
C PHE A 299 4.82 19.85 -18.30
N ASN A 300 3.99 20.90 -18.31
CA ASN A 300 3.58 21.57 -19.54
C ASN A 300 4.69 22.49 -20.05
N GLU A 301 5.38 23.17 -19.13
CA GLU A 301 6.51 24.04 -19.47
C GLU A 301 7.87 23.40 -19.26
N ASP A 302 7.96 22.24 -18.62
CA ASP A 302 9.21 21.56 -18.25
C ASP A 302 10.07 22.41 -17.30
N VAL A 303 9.42 22.94 -16.26
CA VAL A 303 10.03 23.80 -15.24
C VAL A 303 9.53 23.40 -13.85
N ALA A 304 10.44 23.41 -12.88
CA ALA A 304 10.11 23.35 -11.47
C ALA A 304 10.35 24.71 -10.79
N TYR A 305 9.35 25.16 -10.04
CA TYR A 305 9.37 26.39 -9.25
C TYR A 305 9.73 26.03 -7.81
N ASN A 306 10.94 26.37 -7.38
CA ASN A 306 11.41 26.16 -6.02
C ASN A 306 11.21 27.46 -5.25
N ILE A 307 10.19 27.51 -4.41
CA ILE A 307 9.74 28.70 -3.71
C ILE A 307 10.11 28.58 -2.24
N ASN A 308 10.77 29.61 -1.72
CA ASN A 308 10.86 29.85 -0.29
C ASN A 308 9.75 30.85 0.06
N SER A 309 8.65 30.37 0.62
CA SER A 309 7.48 31.20 0.92
C SER A 309 7.73 32.20 2.05
N GLU A 310 8.65 31.91 2.96
CA GLU A 310 9.01 32.79 4.08
C GLU A 310 9.76 34.04 3.59
N LYS A 311 10.64 33.87 2.60
CA LYS A 311 11.43 34.97 2.01
C LYS A 311 10.82 35.56 0.75
N GLY A 312 9.82 34.89 0.18
CA GLY A 312 9.28 35.22 -1.14
C GLY A 312 10.30 35.07 -2.28
N SER A 313 11.36 34.27 -2.07
CA SER A 313 12.35 33.97 -3.11
C SER A 313 11.89 32.79 -3.96
N CYS A 314 12.24 32.79 -5.24
CA CYS A 314 11.90 31.73 -6.17
C CYS A 314 13.06 31.43 -7.10
N ARG A 315 13.38 30.15 -7.25
CA ARG A 315 14.39 29.62 -8.16
C ARG A 315 13.77 28.63 -9.14
N LEU A 316 14.06 28.81 -10.43
CA LEU A 316 13.60 27.90 -11.49
C LEU A 316 14.63 26.79 -11.73
N THR A 317 14.18 25.55 -11.78
CA THR A 317 14.99 24.38 -12.19
C THR A 317 14.24 23.55 -13.22
N GLY A 318 14.86 22.47 -13.73
CA GLY A 318 14.15 21.47 -14.52
C GLY A 318 13.24 20.62 -13.62
N VAL A 319 12.22 20.00 -14.20
CA VAL A 319 11.33 19.07 -13.50
C VAL A 319 12.13 17.87 -12.97
N SER A 320 11.77 17.38 -11.78
CA SER A 320 12.43 16.18 -11.22
C SER A 320 12.28 14.98 -12.15
N LYS A 321 13.39 14.25 -12.37
CA LYS A 321 13.39 13.02 -13.18
C LYS A 321 12.59 11.90 -12.52
N ASP A 322 12.48 11.90 -11.20
CA ASP A 322 11.79 10.84 -10.45
C ASP A 322 10.29 10.85 -10.71
N LEU A 323 9.75 12.02 -11.05
CA LEU A 323 8.34 12.21 -11.41
C LEU A 323 8.08 12.02 -12.91
N THR A 324 9.06 11.57 -13.69
CA THR A 324 8.97 11.47 -15.15
C THR A 324 8.85 10.03 -15.63
N ASP A 325 8.07 9.82 -16.70
CA ASP A 325 7.99 8.52 -17.35
C ASP A 325 9.27 8.25 -18.17
N LYS A 326 10.14 7.42 -17.58
CA LYS A 326 11.41 6.94 -18.18
C LYS A 326 11.28 6.34 -19.59
N LYS A 327 10.08 5.94 -20.07
CA LYS A 327 9.90 5.26 -21.38
C LYS A 327 10.02 6.15 -22.61
N LYS A 328 10.01 7.49 -22.51
CA LYS A 328 10.03 8.40 -23.68
C LYS A 328 11.24 9.35 -23.67
N SER A 329 12.23 9.05 -24.51
CA SER A 329 13.54 9.73 -24.53
C SER A 329 13.57 11.16 -25.12
N ARG A 330 12.43 11.75 -25.51
CA ARG A 330 12.41 13.08 -26.16
C ARG A 330 11.47 14.12 -25.54
N GLN A 331 10.51 13.71 -24.70
CA GLN A 331 9.59 14.64 -24.04
C GLN A 331 9.32 14.16 -22.62
N LEU A 332 9.66 14.99 -21.64
CA LEU A 332 9.39 14.71 -20.22
C LEU A 332 7.88 14.60 -20.04
N THR A 333 7.42 13.37 -19.81
CA THR A 333 6.02 13.05 -19.57
C THR A 333 5.88 12.81 -18.08
N MET A 334 4.85 13.37 -17.45
CA MET A 334 4.57 13.11 -16.04
C MET A 334 4.25 11.62 -15.84
N ALA A 335 4.80 11.04 -14.77
CA ALA A 335 4.50 9.67 -14.36
C ALA A 335 2.98 9.46 -14.19
N SER A 336 2.48 8.23 -14.35
CA SER A 336 1.14 7.91 -13.81
C SER A 336 1.16 7.83 -12.29
N SER A 337 0.00 7.91 -11.64
CA SER A 337 -0.11 7.63 -10.21
C SER A 337 0.54 6.29 -9.83
N GLY A 338 0.21 5.23 -10.58
CA GLY A 338 0.90 3.95 -10.39
C GLY A 338 2.42 4.03 -10.59
N GLN A 339 2.92 4.72 -11.61
CA GLN A 339 4.36 4.87 -11.82
C GLN A 339 5.04 5.68 -10.71
N PHE A 340 4.35 6.70 -10.18
CA PHE A 340 4.79 7.51 -9.04
C PHE A 340 5.01 6.63 -7.80
N PHE A 341 4.09 5.70 -7.52
CA PHE A 341 4.22 4.71 -6.45
C PHE A 341 5.02 3.45 -6.84
N GLY A 342 5.82 3.49 -7.92
CA GLY A 342 6.65 2.35 -8.31
C GLY A 342 5.91 1.14 -8.92
N LEU A 343 4.62 1.27 -9.27
CA LEU A 343 3.76 0.20 -9.82
C LEU A 343 4.00 -0.13 -11.29
N LYS A 344 5.22 0.07 -11.79
CA LYS A 344 5.54 -0.27 -13.18
C LYS A 344 5.69 -1.78 -13.32
N ASN A 345 4.85 -2.38 -14.18
CA ASN A 345 5.04 -3.71 -14.78
C ASN A 345 5.16 -4.90 -13.79
N GLY A 346 5.00 -4.71 -12.49
CA GLY A 346 5.08 -5.78 -11.49
C GLY A 346 3.76 -6.57 -11.38
N ASN A 347 3.86 -7.90 -11.36
CA ASN A 347 2.76 -8.76 -10.93
C ASN A 347 2.60 -8.63 -9.40
N LEU A 348 1.99 -7.54 -8.95
CA LEU A 348 1.60 -7.39 -7.54
C LEU A 348 0.63 -8.50 -7.15
N THR A 349 0.91 -9.15 -6.03
CA THR A 349 0.11 -10.23 -5.46
C THR A 349 -0.34 -9.85 -4.07
N TYR A 350 -1.62 -10.03 -3.80
CA TYR A 350 -2.20 -9.81 -2.48
C TYR A 350 -1.58 -10.79 -1.46
N GLN A 351 -1.09 -10.27 -0.33
CA GLN A 351 -0.44 -11.04 0.72
C GLN A 351 -1.30 -11.24 1.97
N GLY A 352 -2.45 -10.58 2.06
CA GLY A 352 -3.32 -10.62 3.24
C GLY A 352 -3.44 -9.24 3.90
N ILE A 353 -3.74 -9.28 5.19
CA ILE A 353 -3.88 -8.09 6.04
C ILE A 353 -2.63 -7.99 6.92
N ARG A 354 -2.08 -6.78 7.08
CA ARG A 354 -1.02 -6.45 8.03
C ARG A 354 -1.34 -5.18 8.79
N LYS A 355 -0.79 -5.03 9.99
CA LYS A 355 -0.91 -3.80 10.77
C LYS A 355 0.12 -2.76 10.34
N VAL A 356 -0.35 -1.56 9.99
CA VAL A 356 0.46 -0.36 9.78
C VAL A 356 -0.06 0.73 10.70
N ARG A 357 0.77 1.22 11.64
CA ARG A 357 0.36 2.19 12.68
C ARG A 357 -0.94 1.77 13.38
N ASP A 358 -1.00 0.50 13.79
CA ASP A 358 -2.15 -0.17 14.40
C ASP A 358 -3.43 -0.27 13.54
N MET A 359 -3.37 0.13 12.26
CA MET A 359 -4.47 -0.04 11.30
C MET A 359 -4.32 -1.30 10.47
N ASP A 360 -5.41 -2.06 10.34
CA ASP A 360 -5.47 -3.24 9.47
C ASP A 360 -5.46 -2.80 8.00
N CYS A 361 -4.42 -3.18 7.27
CA CYS A 361 -4.20 -2.83 5.87
C CYS A 361 -4.12 -4.08 4.99
N ASP A 362 -4.84 -4.07 3.87
CA ASP A 362 -4.63 -4.99 2.78
C ASP A 362 -3.28 -4.72 2.11
N VAL A 363 -2.45 -5.75 1.93
CA VAL A 363 -1.10 -5.60 1.40
C VAL A 363 -0.95 -6.28 0.04
N TRP A 364 -0.39 -5.55 -0.92
CA TRP A 364 0.06 -6.09 -2.20
C TRP A 364 1.57 -6.03 -2.29
N VAL A 365 2.18 -7.13 -2.71
CA VAL A 365 3.63 -7.26 -2.80
C VAL A 365 4.03 -7.71 -4.19
N GLY A 366 5.09 -7.12 -4.75
CA GLY A 366 5.61 -7.52 -6.04
C GLY A 366 7.07 -7.16 -6.20
N LYS A 367 7.68 -7.76 -7.23
CA LYS A 367 9.06 -7.49 -7.60
C LYS A 367 9.05 -6.46 -8.70
N VAL A 368 9.85 -5.43 -8.54
CA VAL A 368 10.06 -4.39 -9.55
C VAL A 368 11.49 -4.51 -10.04
N SER A 369 11.63 -4.64 -11.35
CA SER A 369 12.91 -4.57 -12.03
C SER A 369 13.07 -3.17 -12.58
N ASP A 370 14.10 -2.45 -12.12
CA ASP A 370 14.53 -1.18 -12.68
C ASP A 370 15.85 -1.41 -13.43
N GLU A 371 16.06 -0.74 -14.56
CA GLU A 371 17.27 -0.91 -15.37
C GLU A 371 18.52 -0.31 -14.71
N HIS A 372 18.32 0.62 -13.75
CA HIS A 372 19.39 1.35 -13.08
C HIS A 372 19.54 0.97 -11.60
N LEU A 373 18.52 0.36 -11.00
CA LEU A 373 18.58 -0.18 -9.64
C LEU A 373 18.62 -1.70 -9.67
N LYS A 374 19.15 -2.32 -8.62
CA LYS A 374 18.95 -3.76 -8.42
C LYS A 374 17.45 -4.04 -8.30
N ASP A 375 17.05 -5.25 -8.69
CA ASP A 375 15.69 -5.72 -8.44
C ASP A 375 15.30 -5.50 -6.97
N TYR A 376 14.14 -4.88 -6.74
CA TYR A 376 13.61 -4.62 -5.41
C TYR A 376 12.20 -5.20 -5.26
N ILE A 377 11.79 -5.41 -4.02
CA ILE A 377 10.43 -5.80 -3.66
C ILE A 377 9.70 -4.55 -3.18
N THR A 378 8.51 -4.29 -3.72
CA THR A 378 7.63 -3.24 -3.23
C THR A 378 6.45 -3.84 -2.50
N GLU A 379 6.05 -3.21 -1.40
CA GLU A 379 4.82 -3.53 -0.68
C GLU A 379 3.96 -2.29 -0.55
N ILE A 380 2.65 -2.46 -0.67
CA ILE A 380 1.70 -1.33 -0.75
C ILE A 380 0.49 -1.68 0.07
N TYR A 381 0.10 -0.71 0.88
CA TYR A 381 -0.82 -0.87 1.98
C TYR A 381 -2.05 -0.03 1.71
N PHE A 382 -3.21 -0.68 1.67
CA PHE A 382 -4.50 0.00 1.59
C PHE A 382 -5.33 -0.32 2.82
N SER A 383 -5.99 0.67 3.42
CA SER A 383 -6.81 0.48 4.62
C SER A 383 -7.98 -0.47 4.36
N THR A 384 -8.20 -1.41 5.29
CA THR A 384 -9.34 -2.35 5.23
C THR A 384 -10.62 -1.76 5.83
N ILE A 385 -10.47 -0.78 6.71
CA ILE A 385 -11.53 -0.20 7.54
C ILE A 385 -12.22 0.94 6.78
N SER A 386 -13.54 1.08 6.98
CA SER A 386 -14.33 2.15 6.38
C SER A 386 -14.47 3.39 7.24
N GLU A 387 -14.16 3.40 8.54
CA GLU A 387 -14.28 4.60 9.37
C GLU A 387 -13.14 4.63 10.42
N LEU A 388 -12.38 5.73 10.43
CA LEU A 388 -11.58 6.13 11.61
C LEU A 388 -12.52 6.82 12.62
N ASP A 389 -12.11 6.93 13.89
CA ASP A 389 -12.87 7.58 14.99
C ASP A 389 -13.33 9.04 14.70
N ASN A 390 -12.84 9.64 13.61
CA ASN A 390 -13.21 10.96 13.12
C ASN A 390 -14.26 10.96 11.99
N GLY A 391 -14.86 9.80 11.64
CA GLY A 391 -15.92 9.68 10.63
C GLY A 391 -15.45 9.81 9.18
N ILE A 392 -14.14 9.72 8.91
CA ILE A 392 -13.60 9.76 7.55
C ILE A 392 -13.65 8.37 6.94
N GLU A 393 -14.23 8.25 5.75
CA GLU A 393 -14.25 6.98 5.01
C GLU A 393 -12.86 6.64 4.48
N THR A 394 -12.20 5.63 5.05
CA THR A 394 -10.83 5.25 4.66
C THR A 394 -10.75 3.97 3.86
N LYS A 395 -11.85 3.28 3.54
CA LYS A 395 -11.77 1.95 2.93
C LYS A 395 -11.10 2.00 1.56
N GLY A 396 -10.03 1.22 1.40
CA GLY A 396 -9.29 1.15 0.14
C GLY A 396 -8.45 2.38 -0.17
N GLN A 397 -8.26 3.29 0.79
CA GLN A 397 -7.31 4.40 0.66
C GLN A 397 -5.88 3.91 0.82
N LEU A 398 -4.95 4.57 0.13
CA LEU A 398 -3.53 4.27 0.23
C LEU A 398 -2.98 4.77 1.57
N VAL A 399 -2.43 3.85 2.37
CA VAL A 399 -1.90 4.12 3.73
C VAL A 399 -0.39 4.16 3.74
N GLY A 400 0.27 3.44 2.83
CA GLY A 400 1.73 3.39 2.82
C GLY A 400 2.28 2.59 1.67
N PHE A 401 3.57 2.75 1.44
CA PHE A 401 4.33 1.85 0.59
C PHE A 401 5.76 1.72 1.08
N SER A 402 6.38 0.60 0.75
CA SER A 402 7.76 0.30 1.11
C SER A 402 8.52 -0.33 -0.04
N ALA A 403 9.82 -0.11 -0.03
CA ALA A 403 10.75 -0.70 -0.98
C ALA A 403 11.84 -1.46 -0.21
N PHE A 404 12.01 -2.73 -0.54
CA PHE A 404 13.02 -3.61 0.04
C PHE A 404 14.03 -3.97 -1.03
N MET A 405 15.30 -3.67 -0.76
CA MET A 405 16.40 -4.13 -1.58
C MET A 405 17.09 -5.32 -0.93
N SER A 406 17.61 -6.21 -1.77
CA SER A 406 18.45 -7.32 -1.33
C SER A 406 19.92 -6.91 -1.37
N GLU A 407 20.52 -6.68 -0.20
CA GLU A 407 21.97 -6.62 -0.05
C GLU A 407 22.47 -7.91 0.61
N GLU A 408 23.42 -8.61 -0.03
CA GLU A 408 24.03 -9.83 0.53
C GLU A 408 23.03 -10.92 0.99
N ASN A 409 21.87 -11.02 0.33
CA ASN A 409 20.74 -11.90 0.69
C ASN A 409 19.98 -11.50 1.98
N LYS A 410 20.16 -10.28 2.48
CA LYS A 410 19.31 -9.66 3.50
C LYS A 410 18.39 -8.66 2.82
N TRP A 411 17.09 -8.82 3.03
CA TRP A 411 16.09 -7.85 2.61
C TRP A 411 15.94 -6.84 3.73
N GLN A 412 16.42 -5.63 3.50
CA GLN A 412 16.17 -4.49 4.39
C GLN A 412 15.23 -3.52 3.69
N ALA A 413 14.28 -2.97 4.43
CA ALA A 413 13.48 -1.86 3.94
C ALA A 413 14.42 -0.67 3.78
N GLU A 414 14.64 -0.25 2.54
CA GLU A 414 15.44 0.94 2.26
C GLU A 414 14.60 2.20 2.48
N TYR A 415 13.30 2.09 2.17
CA TYR A 415 12.35 3.17 2.38
C TYR A 415 10.99 2.64 2.84
N PHE A 416 10.43 3.31 3.84
CA PHE A 416 9.05 3.16 4.27
C PHE A 416 8.39 4.54 4.26
N PHE A 417 7.37 4.70 3.43
CA PHE A 417 6.59 5.93 3.34
C PHE A 417 5.22 5.68 3.95
N ASP A 418 4.93 6.42 5.00
CA ASP A 418 3.61 6.51 5.59
C ASP A 418 2.80 7.59 4.88
N LEU A 419 1.56 7.27 4.52
CA LEU A 419 0.62 8.20 3.92
C LEU A 419 -0.57 8.45 4.85
N PHE A 420 -0.96 9.71 4.99
CA PHE A 420 -2.15 10.10 5.73
C PHE A 420 -2.83 11.31 5.11
N GLY A 421 -4.11 11.50 5.42
CA GLY A 421 -4.93 12.54 4.79
C GLY A 421 -5.05 12.35 3.27
N PHE A 422 -5.05 11.11 2.79
CA PHE A 422 -5.20 10.80 1.37
C PHE A 422 -6.57 11.29 0.89
N SER A 423 -6.55 12.08 -0.18
CA SER A 423 -7.75 12.65 -0.79
C SER A 423 -7.64 12.52 -2.30
N GLU A 424 -8.70 11.99 -2.93
CA GLU A 424 -8.84 11.92 -4.38
C GLU A 424 -9.42 13.21 -4.99
N VAL A 425 -9.69 14.21 -4.14
CA VAL A 425 -10.22 15.49 -4.57
C VAL A 425 -9.14 16.27 -5.30
N GLU A 426 -9.50 16.80 -6.46
CA GLU A 426 -8.63 17.64 -7.26
C GLU A 426 -8.09 18.83 -6.47
N PRO A 427 -6.75 19.01 -6.39
CA PRO A 427 -6.16 20.11 -5.66
C PRO A 427 -6.62 21.46 -6.25
N SER A 428 -6.99 22.41 -5.39
CA SER A 428 -7.33 23.77 -5.84
C SER A 428 -6.13 24.42 -6.53
N PHE A 429 -6.37 25.07 -7.68
CA PHE A 429 -5.35 25.89 -8.35
C PHE A 429 -4.79 27.01 -7.48
N GLU A 430 -5.56 27.47 -6.49
CA GLU A 430 -5.13 28.48 -5.52
C GLU A 430 -3.95 27.99 -4.67
N ASN A 431 -3.75 26.68 -4.57
CA ASN A 431 -2.61 26.10 -3.88
C ASN A 431 -1.30 26.21 -4.70
N TYR A 432 -1.38 26.43 -6.01
CA TYR A 432 -0.22 26.51 -6.90
C TYR A 432 0.16 27.97 -7.23
N ASP A 433 0.39 28.77 -6.18
CA ASP A 433 0.83 30.16 -6.34
C ASP A 433 2.32 30.23 -6.72
N VAL A 434 2.60 30.65 -7.95
CA VAL A 434 3.96 30.89 -8.46
C VAL A 434 4.24 32.38 -8.65
N SER A 435 3.39 33.27 -8.14
CA SER A 435 3.46 34.70 -8.41
C SER A 435 4.78 35.35 -7.97
N SER A 436 5.40 34.85 -6.89
CA SER A 436 6.72 35.28 -6.41
C SER A 436 7.84 35.10 -7.46
N CYS A 437 7.65 34.19 -8.41
CA CYS A 437 8.59 33.91 -9.49
C CYS A 437 8.50 34.91 -10.66
N PHE A 438 7.47 35.75 -10.71
CA PHE A 438 7.21 36.67 -11.83
C PHE A 438 7.18 38.14 -11.38
N LYS A 439 8.34 38.70 -11.03
CA LYS A 439 8.43 40.02 -10.38
C LYS A 439 7.88 41.22 -11.18
N LYS A 440 7.77 41.16 -12.52
CA LYS A 440 7.27 42.29 -13.39
C LYS A 440 6.66 41.89 -14.74
N LYS A 441 6.27 40.61 -14.96
CA LYS A 441 5.79 40.10 -16.26
C LYS A 441 4.38 39.51 -16.16
N MET A 442 3.46 40.27 -15.59
CA MET A 442 2.07 39.88 -15.43
C MET A 442 1.15 40.92 -16.05
N GLN A 443 0.10 40.47 -16.73
CA GLN A 443 -1.00 41.31 -17.21
C GLN A 443 -2.27 40.93 -16.46
N THR A 444 -2.83 41.87 -15.71
CA THR A 444 -4.15 41.68 -15.09
C THR A 444 -5.24 41.78 -16.14
N ILE A 445 -6.16 40.82 -16.11
CA ILE A 445 -7.33 40.72 -16.96
C ILE A 445 -8.57 40.87 -16.10
N SER A 446 -9.58 41.54 -16.64
CA SER A 446 -10.90 41.66 -16.03
C SER A 446 -11.97 41.24 -17.04
N LEU A 447 -12.80 40.28 -16.65
CA LEU A 447 -13.97 39.82 -17.39
C LEU A 447 -15.23 40.03 -16.54
N ALA A 448 -16.40 39.86 -17.13
CA ALA A 448 -17.69 40.02 -16.46
C ALA A 448 -18.63 38.83 -16.71
N ILE A 449 -19.43 38.53 -15.70
CA ILE A 449 -20.55 37.61 -15.76
C ILE A 449 -21.82 38.43 -15.48
N GLU A 450 -22.86 38.19 -16.27
CA GLU A 450 -24.16 38.82 -16.09
C GLU A 450 -24.85 38.37 -14.80
N GLU A 451 -25.65 39.27 -14.22
CA GLU A 451 -26.38 39.10 -12.96
C GLU A 451 -27.22 37.82 -12.90
N GLN A 452 -27.84 37.42 -14.01
CA GLN A 452 -28.69 36.23 -14.09
C GLN A 452 -27.96 34.91 -13.76
N TYR A 453 -26.63 34.88 -13.82
CA TYR A 453 -25.82 33.71 -13.48
C TYR A 453 -25.21 33.77 -12.07
N LYS A 454 -25.44 34.86 -11.30
CA LYS A 454 -24.83 35.04 -9.98
C LYS A 454 -25.14 33.88 -9.03
N ILE A 455 -26.42 33.51 -8.92
CA ILE A 455 -26.89 32.45 -8.02
C ILE A 455 -26.21 31.09 -8.33
N ILE A 456 -26.13 30.70 -9.60
CA ILE A 456 -25.54 29.41 -9.97
C ILE A 456 -24.02 29.40 -9.78
N VAL A 457 -23.36 30.55 -9.97
CA VAL A 457 -21.93 30.71 -9.67
C VAL A 457 -21.67 30.63 -8.17
N ASP A 458 -22.52 31.24 -7.34
CA ASP A 458 -22.39 31.21 -5.87
C ASP A 458 -22.52 29.79 -5.32
N LEU A 459 -23.51 29.03 -5.81
CA LEU A 459 -23.73 27.64 -5.42
C LEU A 459 -22.58 26.71 -5.83
N HIS A 460 -21.80 27.09 -6.85
CA HIS A 460 -20.77 26.24 -7.45
C HIS A 460 -19.43 26.96 -7.64
N ALA A 461 -19.07 27.88 -6.73
CA ALA A 461 -17.94 28.79 -6.92
C ALA A 461 -16.62 28.07 -7.21
N SER A 462 -16.28 27.01 -6.47
CA SER A 462 -15.05 26.23 -6.67
C SER A 462 -15.04 25.53 -8.04
N GLN A 463 -16.15 24.91 -8.43
CA GLN A 463 -16.29 24.25 -9.73
C GLN A 463 -16.24 25.27 -10.88
N PHE A 464 -16.84 26.45 -10.69
CA PHE A 464 -16.77 27.54 -11.64
C PHE A 464 -15.33 28.01 -11.86
N LYS A 465 -14.58 28.28 -10.77
CA LYS A 465 -13.16 28.67 -10.86
C LYS A 465 -12.35 27.63 -11.60
N LEU A 466 -12.47 26.34 -11.24
CA LEU A 466 -11.78 25.23 -11.89
C LEU A 466 -12.08 25.19 -13.40
N ARG A 467 -13.35 25.12 -13.79
CA ARG A 467 -13.77 25.01 -15.19
C ARG A 467 -13.43 26.26 -16.01
N LEU A 468 -13.49 27.43 -15.39
CA LEU A 468 -13.04 28.68 -15.99
C LEU A 468 -11.54 28.63 -16.28
N THR A 469 -10.72 28.23 -15.32
CA THR A 469 -9.28 28.06 -15.51
C THR A 469 -9.00 27.06 -16.63
N THR A 470 -9.68 25.90 -16.66
CA THR A 470 -9.56 24.92 -17.75
C THR A 470 -9.87 25.53 -19.12
N ALA A 471 -10.96 26.30 -19.22
CA ALA A 471 -11.36 26.95 -20.47
C ALA A 471 -10.33 27.99 -20.92
N LEU A 472 -9.81 28.80 -19.98
CA LEU A 472 -8.78 29.80 -20.27
C LEU A 472 -7.47 29.14 -20.72
N ILE A 473 -6.99 28.10 -20.04
CA ILE A 473 -5.81 27.31 -20.42
C ILE A 473 -5.94 26.79 -21.85
N SER A 474 -7.11 26.21 -22.17
CA SER A 474 -7.40 25.63 -23.49
C SER A 474 -7.39 26.69 -24.60
N ILE A 475 -8.10 27.81 -24.39
CA ILE A 475 -8.20 28.91 -25.36
C ILE A 475 -6.84 29.58 -25.56
N MET A 476 -6.17 29.93 -24.46
CA MET A 476 -4.93 30.69 -24.47
C MET A 476 -3.70 29.83 -24.76
N LYS A 477 -3.84 28.49 -24.74
CA LYS A 477 -2.76 27.52 -24.91
C LYS A 477 -1.61 27.78 -23.94
N LEU A 478 -1.95 27.91 -22.67
CA LEU A 478 -1.02 28.19 -21.58
C LEU A 478 -0.88 26.98 -20.65
N SER A 479 0.18 26.95 -19.84
CA SER A 479 0.19 26.13 -18.63
C SER A 479 -0.80 26.71 -17.61
N PRO A 480 -1.46 25.86 -16.77
CA PRO A 480 -2.32 26.33 -15.69
C PRO A 480 -1.66 27.37 -14.78
N LEU A 481 -0.35 27.22 -14.49
CA LEU A 481 0.38 28.10 -13.59
C LEU A 481 0.60 29.51 -14.16
N ARG A 482 0.31 29.74 -15.45
CA ARG A 482 0.37 31.07 -16.05
C ARG A 482 -0.89 31.89 -15.83
N ILE A 483 -1.93 31.30 -15.25
CA ILE A 483 -3.13 31.99 -14.77
C ILE A 483 -3.02 32.06 -13.25
N GLN A 484 -2.91 33.26 -12.70
CA GLN A 484 -2.66 33.49 -11.28
C GLN A 484 -3.77 34.36 -10.68
N LYS A 485 -3.98 34.22 -9.37
CA LYS A 485 -4.89 35.09 -8.59
C LYS A 485 -6.30 35.23 -9.18
N LEU A 486 -6.90 34.12 -9.62
CA LEU A 486 -8.27 34.13 -10.13
C LEU A 486 -9.26 34.41 -9.00
N GLN A 487 -9.96 35.53 -9.11
CA GLN A 487 -10.89 36.04 -8.11
C GLN A 487 -12.25 36.35 -8.74
N LEU A 488 -13.31 36.09 -7.97
CA LEU A 488 -14.67 36.51 -8.27
C LEU A 488 -14.98 37.70 -7.37
N LEU A 489 -15.06 38.90 -7.96
CA LEU A 489 -15.35 40.14 -7.25
C LEU A 489 -16.80 40.50 -7.49
N ASP A 490 -17.54 40.72 -6.41
CA ASP A 490 -18.94 41.09 -6.51
C ASP A 490 -19.11 42.44 -7.24
N ALA A 491 -20.11 42.51 -8.11
CA ALA A 491 -20.43 43.70 -8.90
C ALA A 491 -21.95 43.90 -8.95
N VAL A 492 -22.37 45.16 -9.14
CA VAL A 492 -23.81 45.53 -9.15
C VAL A 492 -24.62 44.75 -10.19
N LYS A 493 -24.00 44.32 -11.31
CA LYS A 493 -24.66 43.61 -12.41
C LYS A 493 -24.14 42.18 -12.62
N GLY A 494 -23.70 41.51 -11.54
CA GLY A 494 -23.19 40.14 -11.57
C GLY A 494 -21.80 40.02 -10.95
N TYR A 495 -20.87 39.37 -11.65
CA TYR A 495 -19.50 39.19 -11.16
C TYR A 495 -18.49 39.87 -12.07
N LYS A 496 -17.48 40.49 -11.46
CA LYS A 496 -16.22 40.83 -12.13
C LYS A 496 -15.21 39.73 -11.84
N ILE A 497 -14.79 39.01 -12.89
CA ILE A 497 -13.72 38.03 -12.80
C ILE A 497 -12.39 38.77 -12.99
N GLN A 498 -11.45 38.60 -12.07
CA GLN A 498 -10.11 39.17 -12.19
C GLN A 498 -9.06 38.07 -12.07
N PHE A 499 -8.06 38.07 -12.94
CA PHE A 499 -6.92 37.15 -12.88
C PHE A 499 -5.70 37.75 -13.58
N ASP A 500 -4.52 37.26 -13.25
CA ASP A 500 -3.26 37.67 -13.85
C ASP A 500 -2.78 36.60 -14.84
N VAL A 501 -2.27 37.05 -15.99
CA VAL A 501 -1.62 36.18 -16.98
C VAL A 501 -0.14 36.51 -17.06
N THR A 502 0.71 35.51 -16.90
CA THR A 502 2.16 35.68 -16.87
C THR A 502 2.81 35.42 -18.24
N GLU A 503 3.98 36.00 -18.52
CA GLU A 503 4.86 35.55 -19.62
C GLU A 503 5.42 34.15 -19.34
N PRO A 504 5.83 33.38 -20.37
CA PRO A 504 6.52 32.13 -20.12
C PRO A 504 7.83 32.42 -19.40
N VAL A 505 8.18 31.58 -18.43
CA VAL A 505 9.46 31.70 -17.74
C VAL A 505 10.60 31.52 -18.73
N ASN A 506 11.70 32.26 -18.55
CA ASN A 506 12.90 32.07 -19.36
C ASN A 506 13.79 31.02 -18.68
N PHE A 507 13.66 29.77 -19.09
CA PHE A 507 14.45 28.66 -18.56
C PHE A 507 15.08 27.89 -19.73
N ASN A 508 16.42 27.91 -19.80
CA ASN A 508 17.21 27.36 -20.92
C ASN A 508 17.08 25.84 -21.11
N GLY A 509 16.47 25.12 -20.16
CA GLY A 509 16.27 23.66 -20.26
C GLY A 509 15.01 23.23 -21.03
N GLY A 510 14.01 24.10 -21.19
CA GLY A 510 12.73 23.72 -21.79
C GLY A 510 12.77 23.68 -23.32
N LYS A 511 12.49 22.52 -23.92
CA LYS A 511 12.56 22.31 -25.38
C LYS A 511 11.25 22.62 -26.14
N GLY A 512 10.21 23.08 -25.45
CA GLY A 512 8.88 23.33 -26.03
C GLY A 512 8.68 24.75 -26.54
N LYS A 513 7.98 24.92 -27.68
CA LYS A 513 7.49 26.23 -28.13
C LYS A 513 6.38 26.70 -27.17
N ARG A 514 6.68 27.71 -26.35
CA ARG A 514 5.74 28.30 -25.39
C ARG A 514 4.96 29.44 -26.04
N THR A 515 3.66 29.53 -25.76
CA THR A 515 2.81 30.64 -26.23
C THR A 515 3.25 31.94 -25.54
N SER A 516 3.56 32.99 -26.28
CA SER A 516 3.89 34.30 -25.68
C SER A 516 2.68 34.89 -24.97
N LEU A 517 2.87 35.79 -24.00
CA LEU A 517 1.74 36.51 -23.38
C LEU A 517 0.89 37.22 -24.44
N ILE A 518 1.50 37.88 -25.40
CA ILE A 518 0.80 38.61 -26.47
C ILE A 518 -0.07 37.65 -27.30
N ASP A 519 0.47 36.51 -27.73
CA ASP A 519 -0.29 35.52 -28.49
C ASP A 519 -1.45 34.95 -27.67
N ALA A 520 -1.22 34.67 -26.39
CA ALA A 520 -2.23 34.17 -25.48
C ALA A 520 -3.39 35.17 -25.30
N LEU A 521 -3.07 36.45 -25.12
CA LEU A 521 -4.06 37.53 -25.03
C LEU A 521 -4.83 37.70 -26.34
N ASN A 522 -4.16 37.60 -27.49
CA ASN A 522 -4.80 37.65 -28.81
C ASN A 522 -5.78 36.49 -29.01
N LEU A 523 -5.42 35.27 -28.60
CA LEU A 523 -6.31 34.11 -28.62
C LEU A 523 -7.54 34.33 -27.73
N LEU A 524 -7.35 34.83 -26.50
CA LEU A 524 -8.46 35.14 -25.60
C LEU A 524 -9.37 36.22 -26.18
N SER A 525 -8.80 37.30 -26.74
CA SER A 525 -9.56 38.38 -27.38
C SER A 525 -10.40 37.87 -28.56
N ALA A 526 -9.82 36.98 -29.38
CA ALA A 526 -10.55 36.34 -30.48
C ALA A 526 -11.71 35.47 -29.97
N ALA A 527 -11.49 34.65 -28.93
CA ALA A 527 -12.52 33.80 -28.34
C ALA A 527 -13.65 34.63 -27.70
N LEU A 528 -13.33 35.73 -27.02
CA LEU A 528 -14.32 36.65 -26.44
C LEU A 528 -15.17 37.32 -27.53
N LYS A 529 -14.55 37.80 -28.62
CA LYS A 529 -15.28 38.38 -29.77
C LYS A 529 -16.24 37.38 -30.42
N LYS A 530 -15.86 36.10 -30.47
CA LYS A 530 -16.69 35.01 -31.00
C LYS A 530 -17.68 34.43 -29.97
N LYS A 531 -17.68 34.93 -28.73
CA LYS A 531 -18.49 34.39 -27.62
C LYS A 531 -18.25 32.89 -27.38
N GLU A 532 -17.00 32.45 -27.53
CA GLU A 532 -16.59 31.04 -27.37
C GLU A 532 -16.22 30.70 -25.91
N LEU A 533 -15.85 31.68 -25.09
CA LEU A 533 -15.57 31.46 -23.66
C LEU A 533 -16.88 31.26 -22.88
N LYS A 534 -17.14 30.00 -22.51
CA LYS A 534 -18.33 29.58 -21.76
C LYS A 534 -17.95 28.55 -20.70
N VAL A 535 -18.60 28.59 -19.55
CA VAL A 535 -18.40 27.63 -18.45
C VAL A 535 -19.70 26.89 -18.19
N GLN A 536 -19.69 25.58 -18.22
CA GLN A 536 -20.86 24.77 -17.87
C GLN A 536 -20.85 24.48 -16.37
N LEU A 537 -21.96 24.71 -15.67
CA LEU A 537 -22.16 24.41 -14.25
C LEU A 537 -23.41 23.56 -14.06
N GLY A 538 -23.43 22.67 -13.08
CA GLY A 538 -24.66 21.94 -12.74
C GLY A 538 -24.44 20.80 -11.75
N SER A 539 -25.54 20.35 -11.14
CA SER A 539 -25.56 19.21 -10.25
C SER A 539 -25.56 17.91 -11.05
N GLN A 540 -24.61 17.02 -10.73
CA GLN A 540 -24.55 15.65 -11.25
C GLN A 540 -25.83 14.84 -10.99
N TYR A 541 -26.66 15.24 -10.01
CA TYR A 541 -27.89 14.56 -9.65
C TYR A 541 -29.14 15.05 -10.40
N VAL A 542 -29.08 16.25 -11.02
CA VAL A 542 -30.27 16.90 -11.62
C VAL A 542 -30.20 16.92 -13.16
N GLY A 543 -29.08 16.51 -13.76
CA GLY A 543 -28.95 16.34 -15.22
C GLY A 543 -29.05 17.63 -16.05
N GLN A 544 -29.34 18.79 -15.44
CA GLN A 544 -29.35 20.09 -16.10
C GLN A 544 -28.00 20.79 -15.90
N LEU A 545 -27.27 20.98 -17.00
CA LEU A 545 -26.06 21.81 -17.07
C LEU A 545 -26.44 23.21 -17.57
N THR A 546 -26.19 24.22 -16.76
CA THR A 546 -26.32 25.64 -17.12
C THR A 546 -25.02 26.12 -17.76
N THR A 547 -25.11 26.67 -18.97
CA THR A 547 -23.96 27.30 -19.63
C THR A 547 -23.89 28.78 -19.25
N VAL A 548 -22.84 29.18 -18.55
CA VAL A 548 -22.53 30.55 -18.16
C VAL A 548 -21.63 31.18 -19.23
N PRO A 549 -22.13 32.09 -20.08
CA PRO A 549 -21.30 32.85 -21.01
C PRO A 549 -20.46 33.86 -20.23
N ILE A 550 -19.22 34.05 -20.66
CA ILE A 550 -18.33 35.06 -20.09
C ILE A 550 -18.14 36.18 -21.09
N GLN A 551 -18.37 37.41 -20.64
CA GLN A 551 -18.25 38.61 -21.45
C GLN A 551 -17.01 39.40 -21.04
N GLY A 552 -16.43 40.10 -22.01
CA GLY A 552 -15.29 40.96 -21.75
C GLY A 552 -14.72 41.55 -23.03
N HIS A 553 -14.11 42.72 -22.90
CA HIS A 553 -13.33 43.34 -23.95
C HIS A 553 -11.90 43.53 -23.45
N LEU A 554 -10.95 42.95 -24.18
CA LEU A 554 -9.54 43.14 -23.92
C LEU A 554 -9.01 44.28 -24.79
N ASN A 555 -8.67 45.40 -24.16
CA ASN A 555 -7.90 46.46 -24.81
C ASN A 555 -6.42 46.09 -24.73
N ILE A 556 -5.95 45.29 -25.70
CA ILE A 556 -4.54 44.91 -25.80
C ILE A 556 -3.81 46.05 -26.50
N THR A 557 -3.21 46.96 -25.74
CA THR A 557 -2.18 47.85 -26.27
C THR A 557 -0.90 47.05 -26.44
N VAL A 558 -0.69 46.53 -27.66
CA VAL A 558 0.59 45.90 -28.03
C VAL A 558 1.64 46.99 -28.03
N TYR A 559 2.39 47.12 -26.94
CA TYR A 559 3.69 47.78 -27.00
C TYR A 559 4.57 46.88 -27.84
N THR A 560 4.62 47.11 -29.15
CA THR A 560 5.74 46.62 -29.94
C THR A 560 6.99 47.24 -29.31
N PRO A 561 7.88 46.47 -28.67
CA PRO A 561 9.17 47.03 -28.31
C PRO A 561 9.75 47.62 -29.61
N LEU A 562 10.31 48.83 -29.56
CA LEU A 562 10.96 49.43 -30.73
C LEU A 562 12.03 48.45 -31.22
N THR A 563 11.67 47.59 -32.15
CA THR A 563 12.62 46.78 -32.90
C THR A 563 13.30 47.76 -33.82
N TYR A 564 14.49 48.22 -33.42
CA TYR A 564 15.40 48.91 -34.30
C TYR A 564 15.53 48.06 -35.55
N GLY A 565 15.01 48.54 -36.68
CA GLY A 565 15.15 47.84 -37.95
C GLY A 565 16.63 47.63 -38.25
N LYS A 566 16.96 46.63 -39.09
CA LYS A 566 18.35 46.40 -39.51
C LYS A 566 19.04 47.68 -40.02
N GLY A 567 18.28 48.61 -40.60
CA GLY A 567 18.76 49.95 -41.00
C GLY A 567 19.03 50.92 -39.84
N SER A 568 18.31 50.83 -38.74
CA SER A 568 18.47 51.71 -37.56
C SER A 568 19.77 51.40 -36.79
N MET A 569 20.11 50.11 -36.67
CA MET A 569 21.38 49.68 -36.07
C MET A 569 22.58 50.03 -36.96
N ALA A 570 22.42 49.96 -38.29
CA ALA A 570 23.44 50.42 -39.24
C ALA A 570 23.66 51.94 -39.17
N ALA A 571 22.58 52.73 -39.08
CA ALA A 571 22.67 54.18 -38.91
C ALA A 571 23.37 54.57 -37.60
N LEU A 572 23.08 53.87 -36.51
CA LEU A 572 23.74 54.10 -35.22
C LEU A 572 25.23 53.73 -35.26
N GLY A 573 25.57 52.62 -35.93
CA GLY A 573 26.97 52.24 -36.19
C GLY A 573 27.74 53.26 -37.03
N ILE A 574 27.11 53.82 -38.07
CA ILE A 574 27.69 54.87 -38.92
C ILE A 574 27.86 56.18 -38.13
N CYS A 575 26.87 56.59 -37.33
CA CYS A 575 26.99 57.79 -36.50
C CYS A 575 28.11 57.66 -35.47
N MET A 576 28.24 56.50 -34.81
CA MET A 576 29.30 56.28 -33.81
C MET A 576 30.70 56.24 -34.43
N THR A 577 30.84 55.70 -35.65
CA THR A 577 32.13 55.74 -36.38
C THR A 577 32.49 57.14 -36.85
N ILE A 578 31.53 57.94 -37.30
CA ILE A 578 31.75 59.35 -37.66
C ILE A 578 32.18 60.17 -36.43
N ILE A 579 31.52 59.97 -35.28
CA ILE A 579 31.89 60.63 -34.02
C ILE A 579 33.29 60.19 -33.58
N GLY A 580 33.61 58.91 -33.67
CA GLY A 580 34.95 58.39 -33.41
C GLY A 580 36.02 59.03 -34.30
N PHE A 581 35.75 59.14 -35.61
CA PHE A 581 36.66 59.81 -36.54
C PHE A 581 36.83 61.30 -36.24
N LEU A 582 35.74 62.01 -35.91
CA LEU A 582 35.79 63.42 -35.51
C LEU A 582 36.62 63.63 -34.24
N MET A 583 36.47 62.74 -33.26
CA MET A 583 37.26 62.78 -32.01
C MET A 583 38.75 62.54 -32.27
N VAL A 584 39.10 61.59 -33.13
CA VAL A 584 40.49 61.33 -33.54
C VAL A 584 41.06 62.53 -34.31
N PHE A 585 40.28 63.12 -35.23
CA PHE A 585 40.70 64.30 -35.98
C PHE A 585 40.94 65.52 -35.08
N LEU A 586 40.07 65.71 -34.07
CA LEU A 586 40.25 66.74 -33.03
C LEU A 586 41.49 66.49 -32.19
N ALA A 587 41.74 65.24 -31.79
CA ALA A 587 42.93 64.87 -31.03
C ALA A 587 44.23 65.10 -31.82
N VAL A 588 44.29 64.72 -33.08
CA VAL A 588 45.44 64.97 -33.98
C VAL A 588 45.67 66.46 -34.19
N LYS A 589 44.60 67.24 -34.36
CA LYS A 589 44.70 68.70 -34.55
C LYS A 589 45.13 69.43 -33.27
N LEU A 590 44.80 68.89 -32.09
CA LEU A 590 45.27 69.39 -30.80
C LEU A 590 46.74 69.01 -30.56
N MET A 591 47.19 67.82 -30.99
CA MET A 591 48.59 67.41 -30.88
C MET A 591 49.54 68.15 -31.84
N ASN A 592 49.08 68.56 -33.03
CA ASN A 592 49.88 69.36 -33.99
C ASN A 592 49.94 70.86 -33.66
N ARG A 593 49.39 71.31 -32.54
CA ARG A 593 49.47 72.71 -32.06
C ARG A 593 50.37 72.87 -30.82
N GLY A 594 51.13 71.83 -30.46
CA GLY A 594 52.18 71.85 -29.44
C GLY A 594 53.55 72.07 -30.03
#